data_AF-A0A2E2FN50-F1
#
_entry.id   AF-A0A2E2FN50-F1
#
_cell.length_a   1.000
_cell.length_b   1.000
_cell.length_c   1.000
_cell.angle_alpha   90.00
_cell.angle_beta   90.00
_cell.angle_gamma   90.00
#
_symmetry.space_group_name_H-M   'P 1'
#
loop_
_entity.id
_entity.type
_entity.pdbx_description
1 polymer ?
#
loop_
_entity_poly.entity_id
_entity_poly.type
_entity_poly.pdbx_seq_one_letter_code
_entity_poly.pdbx_strand_id
1 'polypeptide(L)'
;MKPVTKNINPIYMKKVELILGAISLISFILYFFFIQGSQITFLLSMLFLACLYFYLSFFFLNNLRLKDLIQKDAFKGLSSMRIVGTILMGIALSIIVIGIIFKLQGWPGAMAYFVIGLSGVLIALVVGGVRYVQTKNSYYLPIFKRIALWGVLGGVFLFIPHTYWIELKYSDYPAYVEAYKAAYQDHGNEELQDKVDEEWNKIHGEDATDFPTEQNTNDTTGMD
;
A
#
# COMPACT_ATOMS: atom_id res chain seq x y z
N MET A 1 9.57 33.58 -30.39
CA MET A 1 8.28 33.01 -29.94
C MET A 1 8.37 32.75 -28.43
N LYS A 2 7.62 33.48 -27.60
CA LYS A 2 7.52 33.17 -26.17
C LYS A 2 6.61 31.94 -26.02
N PRO A 3 7.00 30.89 -25.29
CA PRO A 3 6.10 29.78 -25.04
C PRO A 3 4.92 30.30 -24.23
N VAL A 4 3.71 30.11 -24.75
CA VAL A 4 2.47 30.36 -24.03
C VAL A 4 2.44 29.38 -22.86
N THR A 5 2.87 29.84 -21.69
CA THR A 5 2.72 29.11 -20.43
C THR A 5 1.24 29.13 -20.07
N LYS A 6 0.48 28.25 -20.72
CA LYS A 6 -0.92 28.01 -20.37
C LYS A 6 -0.89 27.55 -18.90
N ASN A 7 -1.37 28.42 -18.02
CA ASN A 7 -1.44 28.18 -16.59
C ASN A 7 -2.54 27.13 -16.34
N ILE A 8 -2.20 25.88 -16.62
CA ILE A 8 -3.12 24.76 -16.55
C ILE A 8 -2.95 24.16 -15.16
N ASN A 9 -3.85 24.52 -14.25
CA ASN A 9 -3.94 23.81 -12.98
C ASN A 9 -4.49 22.39 -13.26
N PRO A 10 -3.72 21.32 -13.00
CA PRO A 10 -4.20 19.94 -13.12
C PRO A 10 -4.99 19.60 -11.86
N ILE A 11 -6.15 20.24 -11.72
CA ILE A 11 -7.01 20.13 -10.53
C ILE A 11 -7.59 18.71 -10.41
N TYR A 12 -7.93 18.08 -11.53
CA TYR A 12 -8.69 16.82 -11.56
C TYR A 12 -7.89 15.62 -11.05
N MET A 13 -6.63 15.49 -11.45
CA MET A 13 -5.79 14.36 -11.05
C MET A 13 -5.55 14.34 -9.54
N LYS A 14 -5.29 15.52 -8.94
CA LYS A 14 -5.11 15.65 -7.48
C LYS A 14 -6.36 15.24 -6.70
N LYS A 15 -7.55 15.49 -7.27
CA LYS A 15 -8.82 15.07 -6.67
C LYS A 15 -8.96 13.55 -6.66
N VAL A 16 -8.51 12.84 -7.71
CA VAL A 16 -8.61 11.37 -7.75
C VAL A 16 -7.78 10.74 -6.63
N GLU A 17 -6.53 11.15 -6.45
CA GLU A 17 -5.68 10.68 -5.34
C GLU A 17 -6.32 11.00 -3.99
N LEU A 18 -6.84 12.22 -3.80
CA LEU A 18 -7.48 12.63 -2.56
C LEU A 18 -8.75 11.80 -2.28
N ILE A 19 -9.57 11.55 -3.30
CA ILE A 19 -10.79 10.75 -3.19
C ILE A 19 -10.43 9.29 -2.85
N LEU A 20 -9.47 8.69 -3.57
CA LEU A 20 -9.01 7.32 -3.29
C LEU A 20 -8.41 7.21 -1.89
N GLY A 21 -7.59 8.17 -1.48
CA GLY A 21 -7.02 8.23 -0.14
C GLY A 21 -8.09 8.42 0.94
N ALA A 22 -9.10 9.26 0.71
CA ALA A 22 -10.21 9.46 1.64
C ALA A 22 -11.09 8.21 1.77
N ILE A 23 -11.43 7.55 0.66
CA ILE A 23 -12.17 6.27 0.66
C ILE A 23 -11.37 5.22 1.42
N SER A 24 -10.06 5.10 1.14
CA SER A 24 -9.17 4.16 1.85
C SER A 24 -9.19 4.42 3.35
N LEU A 25 -9.03 5.68 3.77
CA LEU A 25 -9.02 6.04 5.19
C LEU A 25 -10.37 5.75 5.87
N ILE A 26 -11.49 6.10 5.23
CA ILE A 26 -12.82 5.82 5.77
C ILE A 26 -13.02 4.30 5.89
N SER A 27 -12.73 3.54 4.84
CA SER A 27 -12.84 2.07 4.86
C SER A 27 -11.96 1.44 5.94
N PHE A 28 -10.76 1.97 6.17
CA PHE A 28 -9.89 1.52 7.25
C PHE A 28 -10.47 1.80 8.63
N ILE A 29 -11.09 2.96 8.84
CA ILE A 29 -11.79 3.27 10.10
C ILE A 29 -12.98 2.31 10.29
N LEU A 30 -13.79 2.08 9.25
CA LEU A 30 -14.92 1.14 9.32
C LEU A 30 -14.48 -0.30 9.58
N TYR A 31 -13.29 -0.69 9.14
CA TYR A 31 -12.68 -1.99 9.44
C TYR A 31 -12.40 -2.18 10.93
N PHE A 32 -12.04 -1.10 11.65
CA PHE A 32 -11.93 -1.15 13.12
C PHE A 32 -13.27 -1.33 13.82
N PHE A 33 -14.37 -0.87 13.23
CA PHE A 33 -15.73 -1.06 13.76
C PHE A 33 -16.37 -2.39 13.34
N PHE A 34 -15.56 -3.37 12.89
CA PHE A 34 -16.03 -4.71 12.48
C PHE A 34 -17.10 -4.71 11.38
N ILE A 35 -17.19 -3.64 10.57
CA ILE A 35 -18.15 -3.59 9.47
C ILE A 35 -17.69 -4.51 8.33
N GLN A 36 -18.53 -5.47 7.97
CA GLN A 36 -18.27 -6.42 6.88
C GLN A 36 -18.04 -5.70 5.54
N GLY A 37 -17.09 -6.19 4.72
CA GLY A 37 -16.76 -5.63 3.41
C GLY A 37 -15.89 -4.35 3.42
N SER A 38 -15.67 -3.74 4.58
CA SER A 38 -14.78 -2.57 4.73
C SER A 38 -13.33 -2.88 4.33
N GLN A 39 -12.84 -4.07 4.68
CA GLN A 39 -11.49 -4.55 4.33
C GLN A 39 -11.29 -4.65 2.81
N ILE A 40 -12.26 -5.21 2.09
CA ILE A 40 -12.21 -5.35 0.62
C ILE A 40 -12.21 -3.96 -0.03
N THR A 41 -13.04 -3.05 0.47
CA THR A 41 -13.11 -1.67 -0.04
C THR A 41 -11.78 -0.93 0.20
N PHE A 42 -11.18 -1.09 1.37
CA PHE A 42 -9.86 -0.56 1.69
C PHE A 42 -8.78 -1.11 0.74
N LEU A 43 -8.74 -2.44 0.58
CA LEU A 43 -7.77 -3.12 -0.28
C LEU A 43 -7.87 -2.61 -1.72
N LEU A 44 -9.10 -2.56 -2.26
CA LEU A 44 -9.34 -2.15 -3.64
C LEU A 44 -8.96 -0.68 -3.87
N SER A 45 -9.34 0.22 -2.97
CA SER A 45 -9.01 1.65 -3.08
C SER A 45 -7.51 1.93 -2.99
N MET A 46 -6.80 1.27 -2.09
CA MET A 46 -5.33 1.35 -2.00
C MET A 46 -4.64 0.72 -3.21
N LEU A 47 -5.16 -0.38 -3.75
CA LEU A 47 -4.62 -1.00 -4.96
C LEU A 47 -4.78 -0.09 -6.18
N PHE A 48 -5.95 0.53 -6.36
CA PHE A 48 -6.14 1.54 -7.41
C PHE A 48 -5.18 2.72 -7.26
N LEU A 49 -4.93 3.15 -6.02
CA LEU A 49 -3.95 4.21 -5.73
C LEU A 49 -2.53 3.78 -6.10
N ALA A 50 -2.13 2.54 -5.78
CA ALA A 50 -0.83 1.98 -6.18
C ALA A 50 -0.70 1.90 -7.71
N CYS A 51 -1.73 1.43 -8.42
CA CYS A 51 -1.77 1.38 -9.88
C CYS A 51 -1.68 2.79 -10.51
N LEU A 52 -2.32 3.79 -9.91
CA LEU A 52 -2.21 5.18 -10.33
C LEU A 52 -0.77 5.67 -10.22
N TYR A 53 -0.09 5.37 -9.11
CA TYR A 53 1.33 5.69 -8.98
C TYR A 53 2.22 4.91 -9.94
N PHE A 54 1.94 3.65 -10.19
CA PHE A 54 2.77 2.84 -11.07
C PHE A 54 2.64 3.27 -12.53
N TYR A 55 1.42 3.19 -13.10
CA TYR A 55 1.20 3.40 -14.54
C TYR A 55 1.03 4.87 -14.91
N LEU A 56 0.42 5.68 -14.04
CA LEU A 56 0.06 7.07 -14.36
C LEU A 56 1.01 8.10 -13.74
N SER A 57 2.07 7.69 -13.03
CA SER A 57 3.05 8.61 -12.41
C SER A 57 3.64 9.63 -13.37
N PHE A 58 3.99 9.20 -14.59
CA PHE A 58 4.54 10.12 -15.57
C PHE A 58 3.58 11.29 -15.83
N PHE A 59 2.29 11.02 -16.04
CA PHE A 59 1.28 12.06 -16.24
C PHE A 59 1.03 12.86 -14.98
N PHE A 60 0.91 12.13 -13.87
CA PHE A 60 0.51 12.65 -12.59
C PHE A 60 1.54 13.62 -11.99
N LEU A 61 2.82 13.27 -12.08
CA LEU A 61 3.92 14.05 -11.53
C LEU A 61 4.33 15.17 -12.49
N ASN A 62 4.13 15.00 -13.80
CA ASN A 62 4.39 16.07 -14.79
C ASN A 62 3.20 17.01 -15.01
N ASN A 63 2.10 16.84 -14.28
CA ASN A 63 0.91 17.68 -14.41
C ASN A 63 0.31 17.68 -15.83
N LEU A 64 0.50 16.59 -16.59
CA LEU A 64 -0.02 16.42 -17.93
C LEU A 64 -1.47 15.92 -17.88
N ARG A 65 -2.29 16.29 -18.86
CA ARG A 65 -3.66 15.76 -18.96
C ARG A 65 -3.64 14.45 -19.73
N LEU A 66 -4.55 13.53 -19.39
CA LEU A 66 -4.69 12.28 -20.15
C LEU A 66 -4.98 12.51 -21.63
N LYS A 67 -5.73 13.57 -21.98
CA LYS A 67 -5.98 13.91 -23.38
C LYS A 67 -4.72 14.31 -24.17
N ASP A 68 -3.69 14.75 -23.47
CA ASP A 68 -2.43 15.18 -24.08
C ASP A 68 -1.56 13.96 -24.45
N LEU A 69 -1.91 12.73 -24.02
CA LEU A 69 -1.27 11.47 -24.46
C LEU A 69 -1.29 11.31 -25.98
N ILE A 70 -2.38 11.74 -26.60
CA ILE A 70 -2.62 11.56 -28.03
C ILE A 70 -1.80 12.57 -28.84
N GLN A 71 -1.41 13.70 -28.22
CA GLN A 71 -0.72 14.78 -28.89
C GLN A 71 0.79 14.69 -28.65
N LYS A 72 1.54 14.32 -29.69
CA LYS A 72 3.02 14.26 -29.65
C LYS A 72 3.68 15.59 -29.25
N ASP A 73 2.99 16.71 -29.47
CA ASP A 73 3.48 18.04 -29.10
C ASP A 73 3.52 18.28 -27.59
N ALA A 74 2.72 17.55 -26.79
CA ALA A 74 2.72 17.68 -25.33
C ALA A 74 4.06 17.24 -24.70
N PHE A 75 4.86 16.46 -25.43
CA PHE A 75 6.18 15.98 -25.00
C PHE A 75 7.32 16.92 -25.41
N LYS A 76 7.07 17.89 -26.30
CA LYS A 76 8.07 18.86 -26.80
C LYS A 76 8.37 19.90 -25.72
N GLY A 77 9.21 19.53 -24.76
CA GLY A 77 9.64 20.40 -23.65
C GLY A 77 10.03 19.64 -22.38
N LEU A 78 9.83 18.33 -22.34
CA LEU A 78 10.27 17.48 -21.23
C LEU A 78 11.63 16.85 -21.56
N SER A 79 12.58 16.99 -20.65
CA SER A 79 13.86 16.28 -20.77
C SER A 79 13.65 14.79 -20.51
N SER A 80 14.32 13.93 -21.27
CA SER A 80 14.25 12.46 -21.08
C SER A 80 14.56 12.05 -19.63
N MET A 81 15.49 12.75 -18.98
CA MET A 81 15.83 12.51 -17.58
C MET A 81 14.67 12.82 -16.62
N ARG A 82 13.86 13.85 -16.92
CA ARG A 82 12.65 14.15 -16.13
C ARG A 82 11.62 13.03 -16.29
N ILE A 83 11.43 12.53 -17.51
CA ILE A 83 10.50 11.42 -17.80
C ILE A 83 10.89 10.20 -16.97
N VAL A 84 12.13 9.73 -17.11
CA VAL A 84 12.65 8.55 -16.40
C VAL A 84 12.56 8.75 -14.89
N GLY A 85 12.97 9.92 -14.38
CA GLY A 85 12.90 10.24 -12.96
C GLY A 85 11.47 10.17 -12.40
N THR A 86 10.48 10.67 -13.15
CA THR A 86 9.07 10.58 -12.71
C THR A 86 8.50 9.16 -12.74
N ILE A 87 8.92 8.32 -13.69
CA ILE A 87 8.50 6.91 -13.73
C ILE A 87 9.07 6.16 -12.53
N LEU A 88 10.38 6.28 -12.30
CA LEU A 88 11.05 5.63 -11.16
C LEU A 88 10.45 6.10 -9.82
N MET A 89 10.15 7.39 -9.71
CA MET A 89 9.46 7.96 -8.55
C MET A 89 8.07 7.33 -8.35
N GLY A 90 7.31 7.17 -9.44
CA GLY A 90 6.01 6.51 -9.43
C GLY A 90 6.08 5.09 -8.90
N ILE A 91 7.03 4.31 -9.43
CA ILE A 91 7.28 2.93 -9.00
C ILE A 91 7.62 2.87 -7.50
N ALA A 92 8.51 3.75 -7.03
CA ALA A 92 8.88 3.81 -5.62
C ALA A 92 7.66 4.13 -4.72
N LEU A 93 6.82 5.09 -5.11
CA LEU A 93 5.58 5.40 -4.36
C LEU A 93 4.58 4.25 -4.39
N SER A 94 4.37 3.59 -5.53
CA SER A 94 3.47 2.44 -5.60
C SER A 94 3.91 1.30 -4.71
N ILE A 95 5.23 1.05 -4.63
CA ILE A 95 5.81 0.02 -3.76
C ILE A 95 5.55 0.35 -2.28
N ILE A 96 5.66 1.61 -1.88
CA ILE A 96 5.30 2.04 -0.51
C ILE A 96 3.81 1.80 -0.23
N VAL A 97 2.93 2.17 -1.16
CA VAL A 97 1.47 1.94 -1.02
C VAL A 97 1.16 0.46 -0.87
N ILE A 98 1.80 -0.40 -1.67
CA ILE A 98 1.68 -1.86 -1.55
C ILE A 98 2.22 -2.35 -0.20
N GLY A 99 3.36 -1.84 0.27
CA GLY A 99 3.89 -2.15 1.59
C GLY A 99 2.90 -1.83 2.72
N ILE A 100 2.18 -0.71 2.63
CA ILE A 100 1.12 -0.34 3.58
C ILE A 100 -0.01 -1.36 3.56
N ILE A 101 -0.46 -1.77 2.36
CA ILE A 101 -1.47 -2.82 2.22
C ILE A 101 -1.00 -4.09 2.93
N PHE A 102 0.19 -4.59 2.59
CA PHE A 102 0.72 -5.83 3.17
C PHE A 102 0.83 -5.73 4.69
N LYS A 103 1.32 -4.60 5.22
CA LYS A 103 1.46 -4.38 6.66
C LYS A 103 0.12 -4.39 7.38
N LEU A 104 -0.91 -3.77 6.80
CA LEU A 104 -2.24 -3.68 7.39
C LEU A 104 -3.06 -4.97 7.23
N GLN A 105 -2.80 -5.76 6.18
CA GLN A 105 -3.42 -7.07 5.99
C GLN A 105 -2.74 -8.18 6.81
N GLY A 106 -1.63 -7.88 7.50
CA GLY A 106 -0.87 -8.88 8.23
C GLY A 106 -0.12 -9.85 7.30
N TRP A 107 0.17 -9.45 6.07
CA TRP A 107 0.84 -10.30 5.08
C TRP A 107 2.38 -10.23 5.23
N PRO A 108 3.06 -11.38 5.08
CA PRO A 108 4.52 -11.41 5.14
C PRO A 108 5.15 -10.61 3.99
N GLY A 109 6.35 -10.06 4.22
CA GLY A 109 7.10 -9.33 3.20
C GLY A 109 6.87 -7.81 3.15
N ALA A 110 5.98 -7.26 3.98
CA ALA A 110 5.75 -5.80 4.08
C ALA A 110 7.06 -5.00 4.26
N MET A 111 8.00 -5.51 5.06
CA MET A 111 9.28 -4.88 5.32
C MET A 111 10.12 -4.71 4.04
N ALA A 112 10.15 -5.73 3.17
CA ALA A 112 10.90 -5.66 1.91
C ALA A 112 10.35 -4.56 1.00
N TYR A 113 9.01 -4.44 0.89
CA TYR A 113 8.38 -3.36 0.14
C TYR A 113 8.74 -1.99 0.70
N PHE A 114 8.70 -1.79 2.02
CA PHE A 114 9.09 -0.50 2.60
C PHE A 114 10.55 -0.17 2.35
N VAL A 115 11.48 -1.11 2.53
CA VAL A 115 12.92 -0.87 2.29
C VAL A 115 13.17 -0.50 0.83
N ILE A 116 12.62 -1.26 -0.12
CA ILE A 116 12.79 -1.00 -1.56
C ILE A 116 12.15 0.35 -1.94
N GLY A 117 10.92 0.58 -1.50
CA GLY A 117 10.17 1.79 -1.79
C GLY A 117 10.85 3.04 -1.23
N LEU A 118 11.20 3.04 0.07
CA LEU A 118 11.86 4.17 0.73
C LEU A 118 13.25 4.43 0.16
N SER A 119 14.00 3.39 -0.22
CA SER A 119 15.29 3.56 -0.91
C SER A 119 15.11 4.27 -2.25
N GLY A 120 14.11 3.87 -3.04
CA GLY A 120 13.79 4.53 -4.31
C GLY A 120 13.38 6.00 -4.12
N VAL A 121 12.56 6.28 -3.11
CA VAL A 121 12.17 7.65 -2.75
C VAL A 121 13.38 8.49 -2.30
N LEU A 122 14.30 7.92 -1.51
CA LEU A 122 15.51 8.58 -1.05
C LEU A 122 16.42 8.97 -2.23
N ILE A 123 16.64 8.05 -3.18
CA ILE A 123 17.41 8.31 -4.40
C ILE A 123 16.75 9.44 -5.20
N ALA A 124 15.43 9.39 -5.39
CA ALA A 124 14.69 10.43 -6.10
C ALA A 124 14.77 11.79 -5.40
N LEU A 125 14.77 11.81 -4.06
CA LEU A 125 14.91 13.02 -3.26
C LEU A 125 16.31 13.63 -3.39
N VAL A 126 17.37 12.82 -3.39
CA VAL A 126 18.74 13.29 -3.60
C VAL A 126 18.91 13.85 -5.01
N VAL A 127 18.55 13.07 -6.05
CA VAL A 127 18.72 13.48 -7.46
C VAL A 127 17.85 14.70 -7.77
N GLY A 128 16.58 14.68 -7.34
CA GLY A 128 15.67 15.80 -7.49
C GLY A 128 16.12 17.03 -6.72
N GLY A 129 16.65 16.85 -5.51
CA GLY A 129 17.11 17.93 -4.64
C GLY A 129 18.30 18.67 -5.23
N VAL A 130 19.31 17.95 -5.71
CA VAL A 130 20.47 18.54 -6.41
C VAL A 130 20.01 19.35 -7.62
N ARG A 131 19.10 18.81 -8.44
CA ARG A 131 18.55 19.52 -9.60
C ARG A 131 17.70 20.73 -9.21
N TYR A 132 16.95 20.64 -8.12
CA TYR A 132 16.17 21.75 -7.60
C TYR A 132 17.06 22.92 -7.16
N VAL A 133 18.15 22.65 -6.42
CA VAL A 133 19.09 23.70 -5.99
C VAL A 133 19.74 24.39 -7.19
N GLN A 134 20.10 23.63 -8.23
CA GLN A 134 20.72 24.17 -9.45
C GLN A 134 19.77 25.02 -10.30
N THR A 135 18.52 24.56 -10.48
CA THR A 135 17.58 25.18 -11.44
C THR A 135 16.55 26.10 -10.77
N LYS A 136 16.35 25.97 -9.45
CA LYS A 136 15.27 26.57 -8.65
C LYS A 136 13.88 26.42 -9.27
N ASN A 137 13.68 25.35 -10.05
CA ASN A 137 12.43 25.14 -10.77
C ASN A 137 11.33 24.69 -9.80
N SER A 138 10.22 25.45 -9.75
CA SER A 138 9.06 25.17 -8.90
C SER A 138 8.38 23.83 -9.18
N TYR A 139 8.70 23.20 -10.31
CA TYR A 139 8.28 21.85 -10.67
C TYR A 139 8.57 20.79 -9.60
N TYR A 140 9.70 20.88 -8.90
CA TYR A 140 10.11 19.83 -7.94
C TYR A 140 9.33 19.92 -6.62
N LEU A 141 8.79 21.08 -6.28
CA LEU A 141 8.10 21.29 -5.00
C LEU A 141 6.86 20.40 -4.82
N PRO A 142 5.94 20.28 -5.80
CA PRO A 142 4.83 19.33 -5.70
C PRO A 142 5.29 17.88 -5.54
N ILE A 143 6.37 17.47 -6.22
CA ILE A 143 6.91 16.12 -6.12
C ILE A 143 7.43 15.86 -4.71
N PHE A 144 8.22 16.79 -4.15
CA PHE A 144 8.75 16.66 -2.80
C PHE A 144 7.66 16.63 -1.73
N LYS A 145 6.55 17.37 -1.89
CA LYS A 145 5.41 17.27 -0.96
C LYS A 145 4.81 15.86 -0.93
N ARG A 146 4.71 15.21 -2.10
CA ARG A 146 4.20 13.83 -2.21
C ARG A 146 5.18 12.81 -1.63
N ILE A 147 6.46 13.01 -1.91
CA ILE A 147 7.54 12.24 -1.29
C ILE A 147 7.48 12.35 0.23
N ALA A 148 7.34 13.56 0.76
CA ALA A 148 7.27 13.77 2.19
C ALA A 148 6.04 13.06 2.78
N LEU A 149 4.87 13.19 2.15
CA LEU A 149 3.65 12.53 2.63
C LEU A 149 3.79 11.01 2.69
N TRP A 150 4.11 10.37 1.56
CA TRP A 150 4.18 8.91 1.47
C TRP A 150 5.45 8.32 2.07
N GLY A 151 6.56 9.06 2.00
CA GLY A 151 7.83 8.66 2.61
C GLY A 151 7.77 8.70 4.13
N VAL A 152 7.17 9.74 4.73
CA VAL A 152 6.94 9.77 6.18
C VAL A 152 5.98 8.66 6.58
N LEU A 153 4.88 8.49 5.85
CA LEU A 153 3.90 7.45 6.16
C LEU A 153 4.53 6.05 6.05
N GLY A 154 5.23 5.74 4.96
CA GLY A 154 5.97 4.49 4.81
C GLY A 154 7.06 4.30 5.87
N GLY A 155 7.76 5.36 6.26
CA GLY A 155 8.74 5.34 7.35
C GLY A 155 8.10 5.00 8.70
N VAL A 156 6.96 5.61 9.04
CA VAL A 156 6.21 5.29 10.26
C VAL A 156 5.80 3.81 10.27
N PHE A 157 5.24 3.32 9.18
CA PHE A 157 4.80 1.92 9.07
C PHE A 157 5.95 0.91 9.10
N LEU A 158 7.17 1.30 8.72
CA LEU A 158 8.36 0.46 8.83
C LEU A 158 8.70 0.15 10.30
N PHE A 159 8.54 1.11 11.20
CA PHE A 159 8.89 0.95 12.62
C PHE A 159 7.76 0.34 13.47
N ILE A 160 6.52 0.33 12.96
CA ILE A 160 5.40 -0.29 13.66
C ILE A 160 5.58 -1.83 13.65
N PRO A 161 5.50 -2.53 14.80
CA PRO A 161 5.52 -3.99 14.84
C PRO A 161 4.40 -4.61 13.99
N HIS A 162 4.64 -5.78 13.40
CA HIS A 162 3.63 -6.44 12.55
C HIS A 162 2.33 -6.74 13.32
N THR A 163 2.44 -7.11 14.59
CA THR A 163 1.32 -7.54 15.44
C THR A 163 0.53 -6.38 16.05
N TYR A 164 1.04 -5.15 15.94
CA TYR A 164 0.47 -3.98 16.63
C TYR A 164 -1.00 -3.73 16.30
N TRP A 165 -1.39 -3.93 15.04
CA TRP A 165 -2.78 -3.71 14.60
C TRP A 165 -3.77 -4.71 15.20
N ILE A 166 -3.34 -5.95 15.36
CA ILE A 166 -4.16 -7.02 15.93
C ILE A 166 -4.31 -6.83 17.43
N GLU A 167 -3.22 -6.44 18.10
CA GLU A 167 -3.24 -6.05 19.52
C GLU A 167 -4.21 -4.90 19.78
N LEU A 168 -4.23 -3.89 18.89
CA LEU A 168 -5.13 -2.75 19.03
C LEU A 168 -6.59 -3.13 18.78
N LYS A 169 -6.85 -3.90 17.71
CA LYS A 169 -8.22 -4.25 17.28
C LYS A 169 -8.88 -5.28 18.21
N TYR A 170 -8.11 -6.25 18.70
CA TYR A 170 -8.58 -7.33 19.58
C TYR A 170 -8.06 -7.16 21.00
N SER A 171 -7.93 -5.91 21.46
CA SER A 171 -7.44 -5.59 22.81
C SER A 171 -8.32 -6.19 23.91
N ASP A 172 -9.62 -6.36 23.67
CA ASP A 172 -10.56 -7.03 24.57
C ASP A 172 -10.43 -8.57 24.57
N TYR A 173 -9.64 -9.14 23.66
CA TYR A 173 -9.47 -10.59 23.47
C TYR A 173 -7.98 -11.01 23.54
N PRO A 174 -7.35 -10.94 24.72
CA PRO A 174 -5.91 -11.20 24.86
C PRO A 174 -5.50 -12.62 24.46
N ALA A 175 -6.36 -13.62 24.68
CA ALA A 175 -6.07 -15.02 24.30
C ALA A 175 -5.90 -15.19 22.78
N TYR A 176 -6.76 -14.55 21.98
CA TYR A 176 -6.64 -14.51 20.53
C TYR A 176 -5.34 -13.81 20.09
N VAL A 177 -5.02 -12.68 20.71
CA VAL A 177 -3.79 -11.93 20.40
C VAL A 177 -2.54 -12.77 20.68
N GLU A 178 -2.49 -13.50 21.79
CA GLU A 178 -1.38 -14.38 22.14
C GLU A 178 -1.27 -15.57 21.18
N ALA A 179 -2.38 -16.23 20.87
CA ALA A 179 -2.42 -17.32 19.90
C ALA A 179 -1.91 -16.83 18.53
N TYR A 180 -2.39 -15.67 18.07
CA TYR A 180 -1.97 -15.10 16.79
C TYR A 180 -0.47 -14.79 16.77
N LYS A 181 0.07 -14.20 17.84
CA LYS A 181 1.51 -13.92 17.96
C LYS A 181 2.35 -15.19 17.91
N ALA A 182 1.91 -16.26 18.57
CA ALA A 182 2.59 -17.54 18.56
C ALA A 182 2.58 -18.16 17.16
N ALA A 183 1.41 -18.24 16.52
CA ALA A 183 1.24 -18.76 15.16
C ALA A 183 2.03 -17.95 14.11
N TYR A 184 2.21 -16.64 14.34
CA TYR A 184 3.03 -15.80 13.48
C TYR A 184 4.54 -16.07 13.61
N GLN A 185 5.01 -16.46 14.80
CA GLN A 185 6.42 -16.80 15.00
C GLN A 185 6.78 -18.17 14.41
N ASP A 186 5.81 -19.08 14.36
CA ASP A 186 5.96 -20.42 13.83
C ASP A 186 4.83 -20.78 12.85
N HIS A 187 4.94 -20.21 11.64
CA HIS A 187 3.94 -20.37 10.58
C HIS A 187 3.72 -21.82 10.12
N GLY A 188 4.64 -22.74 10.43
CA GLY A 188 4.56 -24.15 10.01
C GLY A 188 3.88 -25.07 11.02
N ASN A 189 3.47 -24.54 12.18
CA ASN A 189 2.88 -25.31 13.26
C ASN A 189 1.36 -25.26 13.19
N GLU A 190 0.74 -26.35 12.73
CA GLU A 190 -0.71 -26.48 12.58
C GLU A 190 -1.45 -26.31 13.93
N GLU A 191 -0.89 -26.80 15.04
CA GLU A 191 -1.50 -26.70 16.37
C GLU A 191 -1.66 -25.24 16.82
N LEU A 192 -0.72 -24.36 16.43
CA LEU A 192 -0.83 -22.93 16.73
C LEU A 192 -1.88 -22.24 15.85
N GLN A 193 -2.08 -22.70 14.61
CA GLN A 193 -3.15 -22.19 13.74
C GLN A 193 -4.52 -22.61 14.26
N ASP A 194 -4.69 -23.88 14.63
CA ASP A 194 -5.93 -24.40 15.22
C ASP A 194 -6.34 -23.61 16.46
N LYS A 195 -5.37 -23.24 17.30
CA LYS A 195 -5.61 -22.40 18.48
C LYS A 195 -6.05 -20.98 18.13
N VAL A 196 -5.53 -20.40 17.04
CA VAL A 196 -5.99 -19.09 16.55
C VAL A 196 -7.44 -19.17 16.09
N ASP A 197 -7.79 -20.23 15.37
CA ASP A 197 -9.14 -20.45 14.86
C ASP A 197 -10.14 -20.73 15.99
N GLU A 198 -9.74 -21.50 17.01
CA GLU A 198 -10.55 -21.73 18.21
C GLU A 198 -10.89 -20.40 18.92
N GLU A 199 -9.89 -19.55 19.14
CA GLU A 199 -10.10 -18.24 19.77
C GLU A 199 -10.86 -17.27 18.87
N TRP A 200 -10.69 -17.35 17.55
CA TRP A 200 -11.46 -16.57 16.58
C TRP A 200 -12.95 -16.89 16.62
N ASN A 201 -13.29 -18.17 16.71
CA ASN A 201 -14.67 -18.66 16.78
C ASN A 201 -15.37 -18.17 18.05
N LYS A 202 -14.67 -18.12 19.18
CA LYS A 202 -15.18 -17.55 20.45
C LYS A 202 -15.56 -16.07 20.31
N ILE A 203 -14.88 -15.31 19.44
CA ILE A 203 -15.16 -13.88 19.21
C ILE A 203 -16.39 -13.68 18.31
N HIS A 204 -16.53 -14.49 17.26
CA HIS A 204 -17.57 -14.30 16.24
C HIS A 204 -18.83 -15.13 16.50
N GLY A 205 -18.84 -15.99 17.52
CA GLY A 205 -20.01 -16.77 17.92
C GLY A 205 -20.40 -17.85 16.91
N GLU A 206 -19.47 -18.26 16.04
CA GLU A 206 -19.62 -19.50 15.27
C GLU A 206 -19.23 -20.65 16.21
N ASP A 207 -20.22 -21.29 16.82
CA ASP A 207 -20.03 -22.57 17.48
C ASP A 207 -19.31 -23.50 16.51
N ALA A 208 -18.20 -24.08 16.96
CA ALA A 208 -17.25 -24.88 16.18
C ALA A 208 -17.81 -26.23 15.70
N THR A 209 -19.00 -26.26 15.08
CA THR A 209 -19.70 -27.50 14.70
C THR A 209 -19.75 -27.79 13.20
N ASP A 210 -19.25 -26.92 12.31
CA ASP A 210 -19.44 -27.10 10.85
C ASP A 210 -18.15 -27.24 10.01
N PHE A 211 -16.98 -27.38 10.62
CA PHE A 211 -15.80 -27.86 9.88
C PHE A 211 -15.70 -29.38 10.06
N PRO A 212 -16.07 -30.20 9.05
CA PRO A 212 -15.65 -31.58 9.05
C PRO A 212 -14.13 -31.57 8.98
N THR A 213 -13.48 -31.86 10.11
CA THR A 213 -12.09 -32.33 10.10
C THR A 213 -12.05 -33.45 9.08
N GLU A 214 -11.36 -33.21 7.96
CA GLU A 214 -11.11 -34.22 6.95
C GLU A 214 -10.45 -35.39 7.68
N GLN A 215 -11.24 -36.42 7.96
CA GLN A 215 -10.73 -37.64 8.55
C GLN A 215 -9.71 -38.18 7.56
N ASN A 216 -8.47 -38.21 8.02
CA ASN A 216 -7.35 -38.84 7.36
C ASN A 216 -7.63 -40.35 7.24
N THR A 217 -8.45 -40.73 6.25
CA THR A 217 -8.66 -42.11 5.83
C THR A 217 -7.53 -42.50 4.89
N ASN A 218 -6.29 -42.50 5.40
CA ASN A 218 -5.25 -43.37 4.88
C ASN A 218 -5.36 -44.71 5.61
N ASP A 219 -6.47 -45.39 5.35
CA ASP A 219 -6.66 -46.80 5.65
C ASP A 219 -6.95 -47.51 4.32
N THR A 220 -5.90 -47.61 3.51
CA THR A 220 -5.86 -48.49 2.34
C THR A 220 -4.87 -49.63 2.60
N THR A 221 -5.42 -50.67 3.22
CA THR A 221 -5.36 -52.05 2.73
C THR A 221 -4.15 -52.44 1.86
N GLY A 222 -3.31 -53.29 2.46
CA GLY A 222 -2.52 -54.34 1.80
C GLY A 222 -2.05 -55.29 2.90
N MET A 223 -2.88 -56.24 3.35
CA MET A 223 -3.02 -57.60 2.80
C MET A 223 -1.68 -58.30 2.55
N ASP A 224 -1.44 -59.31 3.40
CA ASP A 224 -0.82 -60.63 3.16
C ASP A 224 -0.25 -60.94 1.77
#